data_AF-A9QQB4-F1
#
_entry.id   AF-A9QQB4-F1
#
_cell.length_a   1.000
_cell.length_b   1.000
_cell.length_c   1.000
_cell.angle_alpha   90.00
_cell.angle_beta   90.00
_cell.angle_gamma   90.00
#
_symmetry.space_group_name_H-M   'P 1'
#
loop_
_entity.id
_entity.type
_entity.pdbx_description
1 polymer ?
#
loop_
_entity_poly.entity_id
_entity_poly.type
_entity_poly.pdbx_seq_one_letter_code
_entity_poly.pdbx_strand_id
1 'polypeptide(L)'
;LRTLLRKKAAEELKKEQERKAEERKRTIAERCGPSKNLDGINEAALQAICKEYHQRIVKLEDAKYDLEYAVRQKEYVISELNMQVNDMRGKFIKPPLKKVSKFEYGKFEKLMRAAKKADNDFRANLKSVGPSTKFKLDEDVKESKPDWALGAKKEQAEE
;
A
#
# COMPACT_ATOMS: atom_id res chain seq x y z
N LEU A 1 8.56 -13.69 -12.69
CA LEU A 1 9.18 -13.81 -11.34
C LEU A 1 9.42 -12.45 -10.63
N ARG A 2 10.26 -11.53 -11.16
CA ARG A 2 10.59 -10.25 -10.50
C ARG A 2 9.39 -9.33 -10.19
N THR A 3 8.37 -9.30 -11.04
CA THR A 3 7.15 -8.51 -10.81
C THR A 3 6.29 -9.08 -9.70
N LEU A 4 6.19 -10.42 -9.61
CA LEU A 4 5.48 -11.10 -8.53
C LEU A 4 6.19 -10.88 -7.19
N LEU A 5 7.52 -10.95 -7.17
CA LEU A 5 8.31 -10.70 -5.96
C LEU A 5 8.16 -9.26 -5.44
N ARG A 6 8.15 -8.26 -6.34
CA ARG A 6 7.92 -6.86 -5.94
C ARG A 6 6.50 -6.61 -5.44
N LYS A 7 5.48 -7.24 -6.05
CA LYS A 7 4.10 -7.17 -5.58
C LYS A 7 3.97 -7.78 -4.18
N LYS A 8 4.50 -8.99 -3.98
CA LYS A 8 4.52 -9.66 -2.67
C LYS A 8 5.28 -8.83 -1.61
N ALA A 9 6.43 -8.27 -1.96
CA ALA A 9 7.19 -7.42 -1.02
C ALA A 9 6.44 -6.14 -0.63
N ALA A 10 5.71 -5.52 -1.57
CA ALA A 10 4.89 -4.34 -1.29
C ALA A 10 3.67 -4.68 -0.40
N GLU A 11 3.02 -5.82 -0.66
CA GLU A 11 1.92 -6.33 0.16
C GLU A 11 2.38 -6.64 1.59
N GLU A 12 3.50 -7.35 1.75
CA GLU A 12 4.09 -7.66 3.06
C GLU A 12 4.52 -6.38 3.81
N LEU A 13 5.11 -5.40 3.11
CA LEU A 13 5.46 -4.12 3.73
C LEU A 13 4.22 -3.37 4.25
N LYS A 14 3.13 -3.38 3.49
CA LYS A 14 1.86 -2.76 3.91
C LYS A 14 1.28 -3.48 5.12
N LYS A 15 1.26 -4.81 5.11
CA LYS A 15 0.79 -5.63 6.24
C LYS A 15 1.62 -5.39 7.50
N GLU A 16 2.93 -5.25 7.36
CA GLU A 16 3.82 -4.92 8.48
C GLU A 16 3.54 -3.53 9.06
N GLN A 17 3.29 -2.54 8.20
CA GLN A 17 2.90 -1.20 8.64
C GLN A 17 1.58 -1.20 9.41
N GLU A 18 0.59 -1.94 8.93
CA GLU A 18 -0.71 -2.08 9.59
C GLU A 18 -0.54 -2.77 10.96
N ARG A 19 0.23 -3.86 11.02
CA ARG A 19 0.56 -4.55 12.29
C ARG A 19 1.24 -3.63 13.29
N LYS A 20 2.24 -2.88 12.84
CA LYS A 20 2.98 -1.92 13.69
C LYS A 20 2.10 -0.77 14.16
N ALA A 21 1.16 -0.30 13.32
CA ALA A 21 0.22 0.74 13.69
C ALA A 21 -0.79 0.24 14.74
N GLU A 22 -1.27 -0.99 14.61
CA GLU A 22 -2.15 -1.63 15.59
C GLU A 22 -1.44 -1.88 16.92
N GLU A 23 -0.22 -2.40 16.89
CA GLU A 23 0.60 -2.56 18.09
C GLU A 23 0.87 -1.22 18.77
N ARG A 24 1.17 -0.16 18.00
CA ARG A 24 1.31 1.20 18.54
C ARG A 24 0.02 1.65 19.25
N LYS A 25 -1.16 1.40 18.67
CA LYS A 25 -2.44 1.74 19.31
C LYS A 25 -2.62 0.94 20.61
N ARG A 26 -2.34 -0.36 20.60
CA ARG A 26 -2.41 -1.24 21.78
C ARG A 26 -1.50 -0.73 22.90
N THR A 27 -0.23 -0.47 22.61
CA THR A 27 0.74 0.04 23.58
C THR A 27 0.36 1.41 24.14
N ILE A 28 -0.22 2.30 23.33
CA ILE A 28 -0.71 3.60 23.83
C ILE A 28 -1.89 3.39 24.79
N ALA A 29 -2.85 2.53 24.44
CA ALA A 29 -3.99 2.24 25.31
C ALA A 29 -3.54 1.63 26.66
N GLU A 30 -2.62 0.68 26.63
CA GLU A 30 -2.03 0.06 27.83
C GLU A 30 -1.28 1.08 28.71
N ARG A 31 -0.50 1.98 28.10
CA ARG A 31 0.31 2.97 28.84
C ARG A 31 -0.52 4.11 29.41
N CYS A 32 -1.48 4.63 28.65
CA CYS A 32 -2.29 5.78 29.04
C CYS A 32 -3.45 5.39 29.96
N GLY A 33 -3.98 4.16 29.84
CA GLY A 33 -5.13 3.70 30.62
C GLY A 33 -6.42 4.49 30.35
N PRO A 34 -7.51 4.16 31.05
CA PRO A 34 -8.73 4.94 30.98
C PRO A 34 -8.54 6.32 31.63
N SER A 35 -9.32 7.30 31.17
CA SER A 35 -9.39 8.62 31.81
C SER A 35 -9.79 8.49 33.26
N LYS A 36 -9.15 9.25 34.16
CA LYS A 36 -9.59 9.33 35.56
C LYS A 36 -11.03 9.85 35.60
N ASN A 37 -11.88 9.19 36.37
CA ASN A 37 -13.26 9.63 36.59
C ASN A 37 -13.23 10.91 37.42
N LEU A 38 -13.85 11.99 36.90
CA LEU A 38 -13.89 13.32 37.53
C LEU A 38 -15.23 13.64 38.20
N ASP A 39 -16.20 12.73 38.16
CA ASP A 39 -17.53 12.97 38.72
C ASP A 39 -17.51 12.85 40.25
N GLY A 40 -17.98 13.90 40.93
CA GLY A 40 -18.16 13.91 42.39
C GLY A 40 -16.87 14.03 43.21
N ILE A 41 -15.73 14.38 42.61
CA ILE A 41 -14.48 14.54 43.37
C ILE A 41 -14.45 15.89 44.12
N ASN A 42 -13.86 15.90 45.32
CA ASN A 42 -13.53 17.14 46.03
C ASN A 42 -12.32 17.88 45.40
N GLU A 43 -12.18 19.17 45.75
CA GLU A 43 -11.11 20.03 45.23
C GLU A 43 -9.69 19.55 45.58
N ALA A 44 -9.47 19.04 46.80
CA ALA A 44 -8.16 18.57 47.24
C ALA A 44 -7.68 17.35 46.43
N ALA A 45 -8.58 16.43 46.11
CA ALA A 45 -8.31 15.25 45.30
C ALA A 45 -8.12 15.62 43.83
N LEU A 46 -8.82 16.64 43.31
CA LEU A 46 -8.55 17.18 41.98
C LEU A 46 -7.13 17.76 41.89
N GLN A 47 -6.71 18.55 42.88
CA GLN A 47 -5.34 19.08 42.94
C GLN A 47 -4.28 17.99 43.04
N ALA A 48 -4.54 16.91 43.78
CA ALA A 48 -3.65 15.76 43.87
C ALA A 48 -3.48 15.06 42.50
N ILE A 49 -4.58 14.86 41.76
CA ILE A 49 -4.56 14.29 40.41
C ILE A 49 -3.73 15.16 39.45
N CYS A 50 -3.91 16.48 39.49
CA CYS A 50 -3.13 17.41 38.66
C CYS A 50 -1.62 17.30 38.94
N LYS A 51 -1.23 17.23 40.22
CA LYS A 51 0.17 17.09 40.63
C LYS A 51 0.76 15.75 40.16
N GLU A 52 0.01 14.66 40.27
CA GLU A 52 0.42 13.34 39.81
C GLU A 52 0.65 13.32 38.29
N TYR A 53 -0.28 13.88 37.50
CA TYR A 53 -0.11 13.98 36.06
C TYR A 53 1.09 14.83 35.68
N HIS A 54 1.31 15.96 36.35
CA HIS A 54 2.46 16.81 36.11
C HIS A 54 3.78 16.07 36.37
N GLN A 55 3.90 15.37 37.51
CA GLN A 55 5.08 14.56 37.82
C GLN A 55 5.31 13.45 36.78
N ARG A 56 4.22 12.83 36.29
CA ARG A 56 4.31 11.80 35.25
C ARG A 56 4.76 12.37 33.91
N ILE A 57 4.29 13.56 33.53
CA ILE A 57 4.72 14.25 32.30
C ILE A 57 6.21 14.54 32.36
N VAL A 58 6.71 15.11 33.46
CA VAL A 58 8.14 15.43 33.61
C VAL A 58 9.03 14.19 33.41
N LYS A 59 8.66 13.06 34.03
CA LYS A 59 9.40 11.80 33.86
C LYS A 59 9.34 11.26 32.43
N LEU A 60 8.20 11.43 31.75
CA LEU A 60 8.05 10.99 30.36
C LEU A 60 8.82 11.88 29.38
N GLU A 61 8.91 13.18 29.65
CA GLU A 61 9.69 14.12 28.84
C GLU A 61 11.19 13.83 28.94
N ASP A 62 11.68 13.54 30.14
CA ASP A 62 13.07 13.11 30.37
C ASP A 62 13.41 11.85 29.57
N ALA A 63 12.62 10.78 29.74
CA ALA A 63 12.81 9.54 28.98
C ALA A 63 12.66 9.73 27.45
N LYS A 64 11.78 10.64 27.02
CA LYS A 64 11.61 10.98 25.60
C LYS A 64 12.88 11.65 25.06
N TYR A 65 13.46 12.58 25.79
CA TYR A 65 14.67 13.29 25.37
C TYR A 65 15.83 12.32 25.14
N ASP A 66 16.07 11.39 26.07
CA ASP A 66 17.12 10.38 25.94
C ASP A 66 16.93 9.49 24.70
N LEU A 67 15.69 9.06 24.45
CA LEU A 67 15.35 8.28 23.25
C LEU A 67 15.57 9.08 21.97
N GLU A 68 15.12 10.33 21.92
CA GLU A 68 15.31 11.21 20.76
C GLU A 68 16.78 11.49 20.49
N TYR A 69 17.57 11.71 21.53
CA TYR A 69 19.01 11.89 21.42
C TYR A 69 19.68 10.64 20.85
N ALA A 70 19.36 9.46 21.39
CA ALA A 70 19.88 8.19 20.89
C ALA A 70 19.48 7.92 19.42
N VAL A 71 18.25 8.28 19.01
CA VAL A 71 17.83 8.21 17.60
C VAL A 71 18.66 9.17 16.73
N ARG A 72 18.84 10.42 17.15
CA ARG A 72 19.64 11.41 16.41
C ARG A 72 21.08 10.95 16.21
N GLN A 73 21.70 10.37 17.23
CA GLN A 73 23.05 9.80 17.11
C GLN A 73 23.09 8.65 16.09
N LYS A 74 22.10 7.76 16.11
CA LYS A 74 22.00 6.68 15.12
C LYS A 74 21.78 7.21 13.71
N GLU A 75 20.95 8.23 13.52
CA GLU A 75 20.75 8.89 12.22
C GLU A 75 22.04 9.51 11.69
N TYR A 76 22.81 10.17 12.56
CA TYR A 76 24.12 10.71 12.21
C TYR A 76 25.07 9.60 11.73
N VAL A 77 25.20 8.51 12.49
CA VAL A 77 26.04 7.36 12.13
C VAL A 77 25.60 6.71 10.83
N ILE A 78 24.28 6.57 10.59
CA ILE A 78 23.76 6.06 9.31
C ILE A 78 24.17 6.97 8.15
N SER A 79 24.08 8.29 8.33
CA SER A 79 24.46 9.27 7.30
C SER A 79 25.96 9.19 6.98
N GLU A 80 26.79 9.11 8.03
CA GLU A 80 28.23 8.93 7.89
C GLU A 80 28.58 7.62 7.16
N LEU A 81 28.02 6.50 7.60
CA LEU A 81 28.24 5.20 6.94
C LEU A 81 27.76 5.21 5.49
N ASN A 82 26.63 5.84 5.20
CA ASN A 82 26.13 5.98 3.83
C ASN A 82 27.09 6.80 2.97
N MET A 83 27.66 7.89 3.52
CA MET A 83 28.69 8.67 2.83
C MET A 83 29.95 7.83 2.56
N GLN A 84 30.45 7.09 3.55
CA GLN A 84 31.61 6.20 3.39
C GLN A 84 31.37 5.12 2.34
N VAL A 85 30.20 4.46 2.36
CA VAL A 85 29.81 3.47 1.35
C VAL A 85 29.76 4.09 -0.05
N ASN A 86 29.26 5.33 -0.17
CA ASN A 86 29.20 6.02 -1.46
C ASN A 86 30.59 6.40 -1.98
N ASP A 87 31.50 6.84 -1.12
CA ASP A 87 32.89 7.15 -1.51
C ASP A 87 33.66 5.89 -1.91
N MET A 88 33.48 4.78 -1.17
CA MET A 88 34.06 3.46 -1.50
C MET A 88 33.50 2.86 -2.80
N ARG A 89 32.23 3.14 -3.15
CA ARG A 89 31.63 2.72 -4.42
C ARG A 89 32.16 3.51 -5.63
N GLY A 90 32.97 4.55 -5.39
CA GLY A 90 33.63 5.38 -6.38
C GLY A 90 32.74 6.49 -6.92
N LYS A 91 33.33 7.67 -7.17
CA LYS A 91 32.69 8.86 -7.78
C LYS A 91 32.05 8.62 -9.17
N PHE A 92 32.23 7.42 -9.74
CA PHE A 92 31.67 7.01 -11.02
C PHE A 92 30.56 5.97 -10.84
N ILE A 93 29.53 6.32 -10.08
CA ILE A 93 28.21 5.72 -10.30
C ILE A 93 27.73 6.33 -11.61
N LYS A 94 27.83 5.63 -12.74
CA LYS A 94 27.27 6.07 -14.03
C LYS A 94 25.81 6.47 -13.77
N PRO A 95 25.48 7.77 -13.69
CA PRO A 95 24.10 8.16 -13.50
C PRO A 95 23.42 7.65 -14.78
N PRO A 96 22.32 6.88 -14.69
CA PRO A 96 21.53 6.65 -15.89
C PRO A 96 21.05 8.05 -16.30
N LEU A 97 21.75 8.67 -17.26
CA LEU A 97 21.39 9.94 -17.86
C LEU A 97 20.06 9.72 -18.60
N LYS A 98 18.97 9.63 -17.85
CA LYS A 98 17.64 9.80 -18.40
C LYS A 98 17.51 11.29 -18.63
N LYS A 99 17.46 11.67 -19.90
CA LYS A 99 17.01 12.99 -20.31
C LYS A 99 15.57 13.14 -19.83
N VAL A 100 15.38 13.69 -18.63
CA VAL A 100 14.07 13.98 -18.09
C VAL A 100 13.79 15.43 -18.43
N SER A 101 13.01 15.68 -19.48
CA SER A 101 12.50 17.02 -19.71
C SER A 101 11.58 17.37 -18.53
N LYS A 102 11.79 18.53 -17.88
CA LYS A 102 10.85 19.01 -16.84
C LYS A 102 9.42 19.17 -17.38
N PHE A 103 9.27 19.28 -18.71
CA PHE A 103 7.98 19.31 -19.40
C PHE A 103 7.32 17.92 -19.52
N GLU A 104 8.10 16.85 -19.46
CA GLU A 104 7.61 15.47 -19.54
C GLU A 104 7.04 14.98 -18.22
N TYR A 105 7.57 15.37 -17.06
CA TYR A 105 7.05 14.89 -15.76
C TYR A 105 5.58 15.33 -15.53
N GLY A 106 5.26 16.60 -15.82
CA GLY A 106 3.89 17.12 -15.68
C GLY A 106 2.90 16.57 -16.71
N LYS A 107 3.35 16.29 -17.94
CA LYS A 107 2.53 15.59 -18.94
C LYS A 107 2.40 14.12 -18.63
N PHE A 108 3.46 13.45 -18.18
CA PHE A 108 3.48 12.03 -17.83
C PHE A 108 2.64 11.75 -16.59
N GLU A 109 2.60 12.64 -15.60
CA GLU A 109 1.73 12.47 -14.44
C GLU A 109 0.24 12.66 -14.79
N LYS A 110 -0.08 13.64 -15.64
CA LYS A 110 -1.43 13.76 -16.23
C LYS A 110 -1.78 12.55 -17.11
N LEU A 111 -0.82 12.05 -17.91
CA LEU A 111 -1.00 10.86 -18.73
C LEU A 111 -1.12 9.59 -17.89
N MET A 112 -0.35 9.43 -16.82
CA MET A 112 -0.42 8.31 -15.88
C MET A 112 -1.71 8.35 -15.07
N ARG A 113 -2.22 9.53 -14.73
CA ARG A 113 -3.53 9.68 -14.08
C ARG A 113 -4.66 9.38 -15.06
N ALA A 114 -4.51 9.74 -16.34
CA ALA A 114 -5.40 9.33 -17.41
C ALA A 114 -5.29 7.82 -17.73
N ALA A 115 -4.09 7.24 -17.67
CA ALA A 115 -3.76 5.82 -17.93
C ALA A 115 -3.91 4.89 -16.71
N LYS A 116 -4.11 5.45 -15.51
CA LYS A 116 -4.63 4.72 -14.34
C LYS A 116 -6.16 4.73 -14.32
N LYS A 117 -6.80 5.70 -14.98
CA LYS A 117 -8.26 5.76 -15.18
C LYS A 117 -8.70 4.95 -16.40
N ALA A 118 -7.93 5.00 -17.48
CA ALA A 118 -8.03 4.07 -18.59
C ALA A 118 -7.25 2.83 -18.18
N ASP A 119 -7.95 1.79 -17.74
CA ASP A 119 -7.39 0.47 -17.58
C ASP A 119 -6.67 0.13 -18.90
N ASN A 120 -5.34 0.18 -18.91
CA ASN A 120 -4.53 -0.21 -20.05
C ASN A 120 -4.55 -1.74 -20.15
N ASP A 121 -5.74 -2.31 -20.25
CA ASP A 121 -5.92 -3.62 -20.81
C ASP A 121 -5.66 -3.47 -22.31
N PHE A 122 -4.46 -3.86 -22.74
CA PHE A 122 -4.11 -3.94 -24.16
C PHE A 122 -5.07 -4.86 -24.96
N ARG A 123 -5.94 -5.62 -24.28
CA ARG A 123 -7.00 -6.43 -24.88
C ARG A 123 -8.28 -5.63 -25.16
N ALA A 124 -8.48 -4.48 -24.52
CA ALA A 124 -9.70 -3.68 -24.69
C ALA A 124 -9.83 -3.06 -26.08
N ASN A 125 -8.70 -2.73 -26.73
CA ASN A 125 -8.66 -2.26 -28.12
C ASN A 125 -8.52 -3.40 -29.14
N LEU A 126 -8.45 -4.66 -28.69
CA LEU A 126 -8.47 -5.82 -29.58
C LEU A 126 -9.92 -6.20 -29.85
N LYS A 127 -10.30 -6.33 -31.13
CA LYS A 127 -11.64 -6.80 -31.50
C LYS A 127 -11.80 -8.23 -30.99
N SER A 128 -12.59 -8.43 -29.93
CA SER A 128 -12.99 -9.76 -29.46
C SER A 128 -13.83 -10.41 -30.56
N VAL A 129 -13.21 -11.24 -31.39
CA VAL A 129 -13.96 -12.20 -32.20
C VAL A 129 -14.58 -13.18 -31.21
N GLY A 130 -15.91 -13.31 -31.24
CA GLY A 130 -16.64 -14.19 -30.34
C GLY A 130 -16.21 -15.66 -30.44
N PRO A 131 -16.90 -16.51 -29.70
CA PRO A 131 -16.42 -17.08 -28.45
C PRO A 131 -15.14 -17.92 -28.65
N SER A 132 -13.98 -17.32 -28.40
CA SER A 132 -12.74 -18.08 -28.17
C SER A 132 -12.50 -18.26 -26.67
N THR A 133 -13.50 -18.85 -26.00
CA THR A 133 -13.28 -19.60 -24.75
C THR A 133 -12.49 -20.88 -24.98
N LYS A 134 -12.05 -21.19 -26.21
CA LYS A 134 -11.14 -22.32 -26.49
C LYS A 134 -9.74 -22.22 -25.85
N PHE A 135 -9.41 -21.11 -25.17
CA PHE A 135 -8.19 -20.98 -24.37
C PHE A 135 -8.41 -20.34 -22.99
N LYS A 136 -9.67 -20.22 -22.53
CA LYS A 136 -9.95 -19.96 -21.11
C LYS A 136 -10.30 -21.30 -20.47
N LEU A 137 -9.65 -21.55 -19.33
CA LEU A 137 -9.81 -22.74 -18.50
C LEU A 137 -11.28 -23.17 -18.43
N ASP A 138 -11.49 -24.39 -18.92
CA ASP A 138 -12.73 -25.15 -19.00
C ASP A 138 -13.43 -25.19 -17.63
N GLU A 139 -14.66 -24.66 -17.53
CA GLU A 139 -15.60 -25.07 -16.47
C GLU A 139 -17.06 -24.63 -16.69
N ASP A 140 -17.38 -23.74 -17.66
CA ASP A 140 -18.77 -23.24 -17.82
C ASP A 140 -19.21 -23.05 -19.28
N VAL A 141 -19.28 -24.12 -20.07
CA VAL A 141 -20.03 -24.08 -21.35
C VAL A 141 -21.09 -25.18 -21.36
N LYS A 142 -22.32 -24.82 -20.98
CA LYS A 142 -23.51 -25.62 -21.31
C LYS A 142 -23.69 -25.59 -22.83
N GLU A 143 -23.48 -26.75 -23.46
CA GLU A 143 -23.65 -26.95 -24.90
C GLU A 143 -25.13 -26.81 -25.31
N SER A 144 -25.50 -25.68 -25.91
CA SER A 144 -26.75 -25.58 -26.67
C SER A 144 -26.50 -26.05 -28.10
N LYS A 145 -27.22 -27.10 -28.53
CA LYS A 145 -27.11 -27.66 -29.88
C LYS A 145 -27.47 -26.62 -30.95
N PRO A 146 -26.72 -26.53 -32.05
CA PRO A 146 -26.91 -25.51 -33.10
C PRO A 146 -28.11 -25.81 -34.01
N ASP A 147 -28.70 -24.74 -34.55
CA ASP A 147 -30.01 -24.67 -35.21
C ASP A 147 -30.16 -25.46 -36.53
N TRP A 148 -29.06 -25.97 -37.09
CA TRP A 148 -29.07 -26.84 -38.27
C TRP A 148 -29.27 -28.33 -37.92
N ALA A 149 -29.34 -28.67 -36.63
CA ALA A 149 -29.65 -30.01 -36.14
C ALA A 149 -31.16 -30.35 -36.12
N LEU A 150 -32.03 -29.42 -36.54
CA LEU A 150 -33.46 -29.67 -36.72
C LEU A 150 -33.72 -30.23 -38.13
N GLY A 151 -33.74 -31.56 -38.21
CA GLY A 151 -33.97 -32.30 -39.45
C GLY A 151 -35.30 -31.99 -40.14
N ALA A 152 -35.23 -31.91 -41.47
CA ALA A 152 -36.26 -32.26 -42.45
C ALA A 152 -37.74 -32.14 -42.01
N LYS A 153 -38.34 -30.98 -42.24
CA LYS A 153 -39.79 -30.86 -42.48
C LYS A 153 -40.12 -29.49 -43.09
N LYS A 154 -40.03 -29.40 -44.42
CA LYS A 154 -40.87 -28.57 -45.31
C LYS A 154 -40.33 -28.68 -46.74
N GLU A 155 -40.87 -29.64 -47.50
CA GLU A 155 -41.13 -29.54 -48.94
C GLU A 155 -41.77 -30.86 -49.42
N GLN A 156 -43.08 -30.98 -49.18
CA GLN A 156 -44.00 -31.64 -50.10
C GLN A 156 -45.22 -30.72 -50.16
N ALA A 157 -45.19 -29.81 -51.13
CA ALA A 157 -46.31 -29.03 -51.59
C ALA A 157 -46.02 -28.61 -53.05
N GLU A 158 -46.05 -29.58 -53.95
CA GLU A 158 -46.44 -29.41 -55.37
C GLU A 158 -46.63 -30.81 -55.99
N GLU A 159 -47.84 -31.36 -55.85
CA GLU A 159 -48.76 -31.74 -56.94
C GLU A 159 -50.14 -32.09 -56.34
#